data_AF-A0AA42R1S2-F1
#
_entry.id   AF-A0AA42R1S2-F1
#
_cell.length_a   1.000
_cell.length_b   1.000
_cell.length_c   1.000
_cell.angle_alpha   90.00
_cell.angle_beta   90.00
_cell.angle_gamma   90.00
#
_symmetry.space_group_name_H-M   'P 1'
#
loop_
_entity.id
_entity.type
_entity.pdbx_description
1 polymer ?
#
loop_
_entity_poly.entity_id
_entity_poly.type
_entity_poly.pdbx_seq_one_letter_code
_entity_poly.pdbx_strand_id
1 'polypeptide(L)'
;RVAMESQTAYYDIIKALTDKGVHVIEAAGNGNINMDSPGFRGEYDVNVRDSGAILAGAFCAKDGKKASFSSYGSRITSSAWGCWDVVTTGYGDLYKNAGVNDSYTATFAGTSSANPIIAGVVASLSGIAKANGITVTPRQMRQILAETGTPLANGDSAKVGTQPDMERAVARIMALKDGNTPVAPAPTAAAGADYTMVSPTTGVSTYPLDGSKSLNAKSYNWSVTKGAETFSLEANLNGTLVKSVDSAHAYAVIPANSEGEAVFTLTTTGADGRTATDSMTIKVTKPAVPAKDDTPEKDDTPVKPAAPAYNAKIAYPTKCTKVSYNGKIWFNQWYVNPGQETPGTGGQWGAWREQGSSSNSCK
;
A
#
# COMPACT_ATOMS: atom_id res chain seq x y z
N ARG A 1 -22.23 14.47 15.92
CA ARG A 1 -23.53 14.10 15.30
C ARG A 1 -23.25 13.05 14.22
N VAL A 2 -24.17 12.11 14.02
CA VAL A 2 -24.09 11.06 12.98
C VAL A 2 -25.18 11.27 11.92
N ALA A 3 -25.17 10.45 10.87
CA ALA A 3 -26.19 10.49 9.81
C ALA A 3 -27.60 10.19 10.35
N MET A 4 -28.61 10.73 9.68
CA MET A 4 -30.01 10.62 10.11
C MET A 4 -30.52 9.17 10.07
N GLU A 5 -30.00 8.36 9.14
CA GLU A 5 -30.30 6.92 9.05
C GLU A 5 -29.95 6.08 10.30
N SER A 6 -29.28 6.67 11.31
CA SER A 6 -29.14 6.05 12.65
C SER A 6 -30.47 5.82 13.36
N GLN A 7 -31.49 6.64 13.11
CA GLN A 7 -32.82 6.43 13.68
C GLN A 7 -33.65 5.56 12.73
N THR A 8 -34.25 4.49 13.25
CA THR A 8 -35.02 3.51 12.47
C THR A 8 -36.08 4.17 11.58
N ALA A 9 -36.86 5.11 12.12
CA ALA A 9 -37.90 5.78 11.36
C ALA A 9 -37.36 6.54 10.13
N TYR A 10 -36.21 7.21 10.24
CA TYR A 10 -35.62 7.90 9.09
C TYR A 10 -35.05 6.90 8.09
N TYR A 11 -34.36 5.85 8.56
CA TYR A 11 -33.87 4.79 7.68
C TYR A 11 -34.98 4.13 6.88
N ASP A 12 -36.11 3.78 7.51
CA ASP A 12 -37.21 3.11 6.82
C ASP A 12 -37.78 3.99 5.70
N ILE A 13 -37.92 5.29 5.95
CA ILE A 13 -38.36 6.27 4.95
C ILE A 13 -37.33 6.41 3.83
N ILE A 14 -36.04 6.55 4.17
CA ILE A 14 -34.95 6.67 3.21
C ILE A 14 -34.89 5.43 2.32
N LYS A 15 -34.95 4.24 2.90
CA LYS A 15 -34.99 2.97 2.18
C LYS A 15 -36.22 2.89 1.27
N ALA A 16 -37.40 3.26 1.76
CA ALA A 16 -38.61 3.26 0.94
C ALA A 16 -38.51 4.23 -0.27
N LEU A 17 -37.79 5.35 -0.12
CA LEU A 17 -37.52 6.28 -1.22
C LEU A 17 -36.54 5.68 -2.23
N THR A 18 -35.42 5.12 -1.78
CA THR A 18 -34.39 4.58 -2.66
C THR A 18 -34.84 3.30 -3.37
N ASP A 19 -35.64 2.45 -2.71
CA ASP A 19 -36.27 1.28 -3.33
C ASP A 19 -37.26 1.68 -4.44
N LYS A 20 -37.84 2.90 -4.38
CA LYS A 20 -38.66 3.51 -5.44
C LYS A 20 -37.84 4.26 -6.49
N GLY A 21 -36.51 4.20 -6.44
CA GLY A 21 -35.61 4.85 -7.39
C GLY A 21 -35.32 6.32 -7.11
N VAL A 22 -35.71 6.85 -5.94
CA VAL A 22 -35.36 8.22 -5.54
C VAL A 22 -33.94 8.25 -4.99
N HIS A 23 -33.06 9.08 -5.57
CA HIS A 23 -31.73 9.29 -5.02
C HIS A 23 -31.80 10.11 -3.73
N VAL A 24 -31.26 9.58 -2.64
CA VAL A 24 -31.18 10.26 -1.33
C VAL A 24 -29.72 10.49 -0.98
N ILE A 25 -29.39 11.73 -0.59
CA ILE A 25 -28.06 12.17 -0.21
C ILE A 25 -28.13 12.74 1.22
N GLU A 26 -27.36 12.15 2.13
CA GLU A 26 -27.35 12.46 3.55
C GLU A 26 -25.99 12.98 4.02
N ALA A 27 -25.96 13.98 4.88
CA ALA A 27 -24.72 14.40 5.52
C ALA A 27 -24.24 13.31 6.51
N ALA A 28 -22.97 12.92 6.43
CA ALA A 28 -22.38 11.92 7.35
C ALA A 28 -22.37 12.39 8.82
N GLY A 29 -22.52 13.69 9.06
CA GLY A 29 -22.53 14.29 10.37
C GLY A 29 -21.17 14.80 10.82
N ASN A 30 -21.21 15.84 11.66
CA ASN A 30 -20.03 16.57 12.13
C ASN A 30 -19.71 16.12 13.58
N GLY A 31 -19.23 14.89 13.75
CA GLY A 31 -18.86 14.35 15.05
C GLY A 31 -17.47 13.73 15.12
N ASN A 32 -16.78 13.59 13.98
CA ASN A 32 -15.56 12.79 13.85
C ASN A 32 -15.73 11.37 14.42
N ILE A 33 -16.90 10.77 14.17
CA ILE A 33 -17.27 9.46 14.70
C ILE A 33 -16.95 8.39 13.66
N ASN A 34 -16.31 7.30 14.10
CA ASN A 34 -16.13 6.09 13.30
C ASN A 34 -17.43 5.28 13.25
N MET A 35 -18.09 5.26 12.09
CA MET A 35 -19.33 4.53 11.84
C MET A 35 -19.14 3.01 11.75
N ASP A 36 -17.91 2.53 11.55
CA ASP A 36 -17.58 1.10 11.60
C ASP A 36 -17.39 0.59 13.04
N SER A 37 -17.51 1.48 14.04
CA SER A 37 -17.39 1.11 15.44
C SER A 37 -18.40 0.00 15.80
N PRO A 38 -17.97 -1.07 16.50
CA PRO A 38 -18.87 -2.12 16.97
C PRO A 38 -20.03 -1.60 17.84
N GLY A 39 -19.87 -0.41 18.45
CA GLY A 39 -20.95 0.25 19.21
C GLY A 39 -22.20 0.58 18.39
N PHE A 40 -22.08 0.68 17.06
CA PHE A 40 -23.22 0.84 16.15
C PHE A 40 -23.87 -0.48 15.74
N ARG A 41 -23.34 -1.63 16.17
CA ARG A 41 -23.95 -2.95 15.94
C ARG A 41 -24.33 -3.22 14.47
N GLY A 42 -23.52 -2.74 13.54
CA GLY A 42 -23.75 -2.90 12.10
C GLY A 42 -24.80 -1.97 11.48
N GLU A 43 -25.29 -0.94 12.20
CA GLU A 43 -26.31 -0.01 11.69
C GLU A 43 -25.90 0.74 10.41
N TYR A 44 -24.59 0.85 10.15
CA TYR A 44 -23.98 1.44 8.97
C TYR A 44 -23.28 0.43 8.05
N ASP A 45 -23.30 -0.86 8.37
CA ASP A 45 -22.76 -1.88 7.46
C ASP A 45 -23.79 -2.16 6.37
N VAL A 46 -23.46 -1.87 5.12
CA VAL A 46 -24.35 -2.08 3.97
C VAL A 46 -24.69 -3.56 3.73
N ASN A 47 -23.94 -4.51 4.29
CA ASN A 47 -24.28 -5.94 4.22
C ASN A 47 -25.34 -6.33 5.25
N VAL A 48 -25.53 -5.52 6.29
CA VAL A 48 -26.51 -5.73 7.35
C VAL A 48 -27.73 -4.85 7.12
N ARG A 49 -27.50 -3.58 6.78
CA ARG A 49 -28.50 -2.52 6.76
C ARG A 49 -28.16 -1.44 5.73
N ASP A 50 -28.65 -1.63 4.51
CA ASP A 50 -28.41 -0.69 3.42
C ASP A 50 -29.67 0.08 3.01
N SER A 51 -29.68 1.38 3.35
CA SER A 51 -30.76 2.31 3.00
C SER A 51 -30.76 2.70 1.53
N GLY A 52 -29.70 2.37 0.77
CA GLY A 52 -29.49 2.80 -0.61
C GLY A 52 -29.07 4.27 -0.77
N ALA A 53 -28.98 5.03 0.32
CA ALA A 53 -28.57 6.44 0.29
C ALA A 53 -27.05 6.62 0.15
N ILE A 54 -26.66 7.78 -0.36
CA ILE A 54 -25.27 8.24 -0.40
C ILE A 54 -25.01 9.09 0.85
N LEU A 55 -24.03 8.70 1.68
CA LEU A 55 -23.58 9.54 2.78
C LEU A 55 -22.42 10.42 2.31
N ALA A 56 -22.56 11.72 2.54
CA ALA A 56 -21.61 12.76 2.17
C ALA A 56 -20.62 13.03 3.31
N GLY A 57 -19.38 12.60 3.12
CA GLY A 57 -18.23 13.04 3.92
C GLY A 57 -17.75 14.44 3.52
N ALA A 58 -16.92 15.06 4.36
CA ALA A 58 -16.33 16.37 4.08
C ALA A 58 -14.80 16.33 4.06
N PHE A 59 -14.20 17.11 3.17
CA PHE A 59 -12.76 17.33 3.11
C PHE A 59 -12.44 18.82 2.88
N CYS A 60 -11.20 19.22 3.14
CA CYS A 60 -10.75 20.60 2.99
C CYS A 60 -10.12 20.82 1.60
N ALA A 61 -10.56 21.85 0.88
CA ALA A 61 -10.04 22.19 -0.44
C ALA A 61 -8.54 22.54 -0.38
N LYS A 62 -8.10 23.14 0.73
CA LYS A 62 -6.71 23.60 0.92
C LYS A 62 -5.67 22.48 0.84
N ASP A 63 -5.97 21.31 1.39
CA ASP A 63 -5.00 20.21 1.50
C ASP A 63 -5.52 18.86 1.01
N GLY A 64 -6.78 18.79 0.56
CA GLY A 64 -7.41 17.57 0.06
C GLY A 64 -7.61 16.50 1.14
N LYS A 65 -7.52 16.84 2.43
CA LYS A 65 -7.64 15.89 3.54
C LYS A 65 -9.02 15.90 4.14
N LYS A 66 -9.40 14.79 4.78
CA LYS A 66 -10.66 14.67 5.52
C LYS A 66 -10.78 15.85 6.50
N ALA A 67 -11.93 16.52 6.48
CA ALA A 67 -12.20 17.57 7.45
C ALA A 67 -12.21 16.97 8.87
N SER A 68 -11.57 17.65 9.81
CA SER A 68 -11.35 17.14 11.17
C SER A 68 -12.65 16.74 11.88
N PHE A 69 -13.76 17.42 11.59
CA PHE A 69 -15.08 17.14 12.15
C PHE A 69 -15.86 16.04 11.43
N SER A 70 -15.50 15.66 10.19
CA SER A 70 -16.31 14.72 9.40
C SER A 70 -16.31 13.36 10.06
N SER A 71 -17.50 12.82 10.35
CA SER A 71 -17.64 11.39 10.64
C SER A 71 -17.16 10.56 9.44
N TYR A 72 -16.73 9.33 9.69
CA TYR A 72 -16.01 8.49 8.75
C TYR A 72 -16.34 7.01 8.95
N GLY A 73 -15.99 6.17 7.98
CA GLY A 73 -16.19 4.73 7.99
C GLY A 73 -16.60 4.20 6.62
N SER A 74 -16.64 2.87 6.49
CA SER A 74 -16.90 2.15 5.23
C SER A 74 -18.23 2.52 4.55
N ARG A 75 -19.22 3.01 5.31
CA ARG A 75 -20.52 3.49 4.82
C ARG A 75 -20.43 4.73 3.93
N ILE A 76 -19.38 5.53 4.10
CA ILE A 76 -19.20 6.84 3.44
C ILE A 76 -18.25 6.65 2.25
N THR A 77 -18.84 6.55 1.05
CA THR A 77 -18.10 6.29 -0.18
C THR A 77 -17.93 7.53 -1.06
N SER A 78 -18.46 8.69 -0.65
CA SER A 78 -18.30 9.93 -1.38
C SER A 78 -18.15 11.13 -0.44
N SER A 79 -17.31 12.09 -0.82
CA SER A 79 -17.08 13.32 -0.07
C SER A 79 -16.95 14.54 -0.98
N ALA A 80 -17.13 15.73 -0.42
CA ALA A 80 -16.93 17.00 -1.13
C ALA A 80 -16.37 18.06 -0.19
N TRP A 81 -16.10 19.26 -0.72
CA TRP A 81 -15.63 20.39 0.06
C TRP A 81 -16.61 20.75 1.18
N GLY A 82 -16.07 21.07 2.36
CA GLY A 82 -16.88 21.50 3.49
C GLY A 82 -16.11 22.11 4.65
N CYS A 83 -14.91 22.63 4.43
CA CYS A 83 -13.96 22.98 5.49
C CYS A 83 -13.74 24.49 5.60
N TRP A 84 -14.78 25.23 5.98
CA TRP A 84 -14.76 26.71 6.08
C TRP A 84 -14.19 27.41 4.83
N ASP A 85 -14.35 26.75 3.69
CA ASP A 85 -13.80 27.10 2.38
C ASP A 85 -14.89 27.03 1.30
N VAL A 86 -16.16 26.93 1.71
CA VAL A 86 -17.30 26.88 0.81
C VAL A 86 -17.96 28.25 0.71
N VAL A 87 -17.91 28.81 -0.50
CA VAL A 87 -18.64 30.01 -0.85
C VAL A 87 -20.09 29.65 -1.16
N THR A 88 -21.05 30.32 -0.52
CA THR A 88 -22.48 30.11 -0.77
C THR A 88 -23.31 31.35 -0.42
N THR A 89 -24.62 31.30 -0.67
CA THR A 89 -25.56 32.37 -0.30
C THR A 89 -25.87 32.35 1.20
N GLY A 90 -26.13 33.52 1.79
CA GLY A 90 -26.42 33.71 3.21
C GLY A 90 -25.25 34.26 4.02
N TYR A 91 -25.48 34.46 5.31
CA TYR A 91 -24.61 35.03 6.38
C TYR A 91 -24.00 36.42 6.13
N GLY A 92 -23.46 36.70 4.95
CA GLY A 92 -23.05 38.03 4.52
C GLY A 92 -21.63 38.45 4.89
N ASP A 93 -20.75 37.51 5.27
CA ASP A 93 -19.33 37.77 5.56
C ASP A 93 -18.48 37.99 4.30
N LEU A 94 -18.91 37.48 3.14
CA LEU A 94 -18.23 37.71 1.86
C LEU A 94 -18.80 38.93 1.13
N TYR A 95 -20.12 39.03 1.07
CA TYR A 95 -20.81 40.16 0.47
C TYR A 95 -22.20 40.31 1.09
N LYS A 96 -22.63 41.54 1.31
CA LYS A 96 -24.01 41.89 1.66
C LYS A 96 -24.26 43.33 1.21
N ASN A 97 -25.44 43.59 0.68
CA ASN A 97 -25.89 44.95 0.45
C ASN A 97 -27.10 45.23 1.37
N ALA A 98 -28.17 45.87 0.88
CA ALA A 98 -29.21 46.43 1.74
C ALA A 98 -30.18 45.39 2.33
N GLY A 99 -30.16 44.12 1.87
CA GLY A 99 -31.10 43.09 2.32
C GLY A 99 -30.52 41.68 2.36
N VAL A 100 -31.25 40.74 2.99
CA VAL A 100 -30.79 39.35 3.16
C VAL A 100 -30.73 38.54 1.86
N ASN A 101 -31.39 39.01 0.79
CA ASN A 101 -31.51 38.30 -0.49
C ASN A 101 -30.29 38.44 -1.41
N ASP A 102 -29.30 39.25 -1.02
CA ASP A 102 -28.05 39.43 -1.76
C ASP A 102 -26.82 39.08 -0.91
N SER A 103 -27.00 38.36 0.19
CA SER A 103 -25.89 37.99 1.07
C SER A 103 -25.15 36.75 0.58
N TYR A 104 -23.81 36.77 0.69
CA TYR A 104 -22.91 35.66 0.43
C TYR A 104 -21.92 35.48 1.59
N THR A 105 -21.52 34.23 1.80
CA THR A 105 -20.51 33.81 2.76
C THR A 105 -19.34 33.14 2.06
N ALA A 106 -18.13 33.29 2.61
CA ALA A 106 -16.95 32.58 2.13
C ALA A 106 -16.57 31.40 3.03
N THR A 107 -17.30 31.22 4.14
CA THR A 107 -16.84 30.42 5.29
C THR A 107 -17.82 29.32 5.70
N PHE A 108 -18.79 28.98 4.85
CA PHE A 108 -19.72 27.90 5.16
C PHE A 108 -18.99 26.56 5.26
N ALA A 109 -19.44 25.69 6.16
CA ALA A 109 -18.71 24.48 6.54
C ALA A 109 -19.61 23.35 7.04
N GLY A 110 -19.03 22.16 7.13
CA GLY A 110 -19.66 20.94 7.58
C GLY A 110 -19.86 19.93 6.45
N THR A 111 -20.17 18.69 6.83
CA THR A 111 -20.76 17.70 5.92
C THR A 111 -22.04 18.23 5.26
N SER A 112 -22.72 19.18 5.89
CA SER A 112 -23.82 19.96 5.33
C SER A 112 -23.46 20.78 4.09
N SER A 113 -22.20 21.18 3.90
CA SER A 113 -21.73 21.83 2.67
C SER A 113 -21.43 20.82 1.57
N ALA A 114 -20.85 19.68 1.94
CA ALA A 114 -20.55 18.59 1.01
C ALA A 114 -21.83 17.96 0.44
N ASN A 115 -22.86 17.83 1.28
CA ASN A 115 -24.15 17.23 0.95
C ASN A 115 -24.81 17.79 -0.33
N PRO A 116 -25.06 19.12 -0.45
CA PRO A 116 -25.64 19.70 -1.66
C PRO A 116 -24.73 19.65 -2.89
N ILE A 117 -23.40 19.65 -2.73
CA ILE A 117 -22.46 19.50 -3.85
C ILE A 117 -22.65 18.11 -4.49
N ILE A 118 -22.66 17.06 -3.66
CA ILE A 118 -22.89 15.69 -4.12
C ILE A 118 -24.31 15.54 -4.69
N ALA A 119 -25.32 16.15 -4.07
CA ALA A 119 -26.68 16.13 -4.59
C ALA A 119 -26.78 16.77 -5.99
N GLY A 120 -26.08 17.88 -6.23
CA GLY A 120 -25.99 18.53 -7.55
C GLY A 120 -25.32 17.65 -8.61
N VAL A 121 -24.25 16.95 -8.23
CA VAL A 121 -23.60 15.94 -9.08
C VAL A 121 -24.58 14.82 -9.42
N VAL A 122 -25.22 14.21 -8.42
CA VAL A 122 -26.19 13.12 -8.64
C VAL A 122 -27.36 13.56 -9.52
N ALA A 123 -27.88 14.78 -9.31
CA ALA A 123 -28.95 15.33 -10.14
C ALA A 123 -28.51 15.49 -11.61
N SER A 124 -27.29 16.02 -11.83
CA SER A 124 -26.72 16.20 -13.17
C SER A 124 -26.51 14.86 -13.87
N LEU A 125 -25.90 13.89 -13.19
CA LEU A 125 -25.70 12.53 -13.70
C LEU A 125 -27.02 11.81 -13.99
N SER A 126 -28.02 11.98 -13.13
CA SER A 126 -29.37 11.45 -13.34
C SER A 126 -30.03 12.04 -14.58
N GLY A 127 -29.86 13.35 -14.83
CA GLY A 127 -30.34 14.02 -16.03
C GLY A 127 -29.67 13.46 -17.30
N ILE A 128 -28.35 13.30 -17.27
CA ILE A 128 -27.56 12.74 -18.37
C ILE A 128 -27.99 11.30 -18.67
N ALA A 129 -28.16 10.46 -17.65
CA ALA A 129 -28.62 9.08 -17.80
C ALA A 129 -30.02 9.03 -18.45
N LYS A 130 -30.98 9.81 -17.92
CA LYS A 130 -32.35 9.89 -18.45
C LYS A 130 -32.37 10.35 -19.91
N ALA A 131 -31.58 11.35 -20.27
CA ALA A 131 -31.47 11.85 -21.65
C ALA A 131 -30.97 10.77 -22.63
N ASN A 132 -30.27 9.75 -22.13
CA ASN A 132 -29.73 8.65 -22.93
C ASN A 132 -30.55 7.34 -22.81
N GLY A 133 -31.72 7.39 -22.17
CA GLY A 133 -32.57 6.22 -21.95
C GLY A 133 -32.01 5.22 -20.92
N ILE A 134 -31.06 5.66 -20.09
CA ILE A 134 -30.39 4.83 -19.09
C ILE A 134 -31.06 5.06 -17.74
N THR A 135 -31.49 3.97 -17.09
CA THR A 135 -31.98 4.01 -15.71
C THR A 135 -30.82 3.67 -14.78
N VAL A 136 -30.49 4.57 -13.86
CA VAL A 136 -29.48 4.35 -12.82
C VAL A 136 -30.18 4.28 -11.47
N THR A 137 -30.17 3.11 -10.82
CA THR A 137 -30.76 2.98 -9.48
C THR A 137 -29.93 3.71 -8.42
N PRO A 138 -30.50 4.05 -7.25
CA PRO A 138 -29.74 4.71 -6.18
C PRO A 138 -28.47 3.98 -5.74
N ARG A 139 -28.51 2.65 -5.64
CA ARG A 139 -27.34 1.82 -5.31
C ARG A 139 -26.28 1.86 -6.41
N GLN A 140 -26.70 1.78 -7.67
CA GLN A 140 -25.79 1.92 -8.80
C GLN A 140 -25.17 3.32 -8.85
N MET A 141 -25.92 4.38 -8.60
CA MET A 141 -25.38 5.74 -8.55
C MET A 141 -24.34 5.88 -7.44
N ARG A 142 -24.62 5.39 -6.22
CA ARG A 142 -23.64 5.37 -5.11
C ARG A 142 -22.37 4.63 -5.51
N GLN A 143 -22.52 3.48 -6.16
CA GLN A 143 -21.40 2.66 -6.63
C GLN A 143 -20.58 3.37 -7.71
N ILE A 144 -21.24 3.98 -8.71
CA ILE A 144 -20.59 4.77 -9.76
C ILE A 144 -19.73 5.86 -9.13
N LEU A 145 -20.29 6.66 -8.22
CA LEU A 145 -19.53 7.73 -7.56
C LEU A 145 -18.31 7.19 -6.79
N ALA A 146 -18.46 6.05 -6.12
CA ALA A 146 -17.37 5.42 -5.38
C ALA A 146 -16.24 4.92 -6.32
N GLU A 147 -16.62 4.31 -7.44
CA GLU A 147 -15.69 3.75 -8.43
C GLU A 147 -14.95 4.83 -9.22
N THR A 148 -15.62 5.94 -9.53
CA THR A 148 -15.11 6.93 -10.47
C THR A 148 -14.52 8.16 -9.81
N GLY A 149 -14.77 8.37 -8.51
CA GLY A 149 -14.37 9.59 -7.83
C GLY A 149 -12.85 9.79 -7.73
N THR A 150 -12.47 11.04 -7.57
CA THR A 150 -11.10 11.50 -7.38
C THR A 150 -10.63 11.20 -5.95
N PRO A 151 -9.51 10.47 -5.77
CA PRO A 151 -8.94 10.21 -4.46
C PRO A 151 -8.54 11.47 -3.70
N LEU A 152 -8.69 11.42 -2.37
CA LEU A 152 -8.24 12.44 -1.43
C LEU A 152 -6.77 12.22 -1.06
N ALA A 153 -6.14 13.26 -0.52
CA ALA A 153 -4.78 13.20 -0.02
C ALA A 153 -4.66 12.25 1.19
N ASN A 154 -3.43 11.82 1.50
CA ASN A 154 -3.10 11.01 2.69
C ASN A 154 -3.86 9.67 2.82
N GLY A 155 -4.45 9.16 1.72
CA GLY A 155 -5.28 7.95 1.79
C GLY A 155 -6.59 8.15 2.55
N ASP A 156 -7.01 9.40 2.80
CA ASP A 156 -8.24 9.69 3.53
C ASP A 156 -9.52 9.25 2.78
N SER A 157 -9.40 8.87 1.50
CA SER A 157 -10.49 8.20 0.78
C SER A 157 -10.94 6.90 1.43
N ALA A 158 -10.06 6.19 2.15
CA ALA A 158 -10.46 5.02 2.92
C ALA A 158 -11.40 5.35 4.09
N LYS A 159 -11.49 6.63 4.50
CA LYS A 159 -12.30 7.09 5.64
C LYS A 159 -13.61 7.74 5.20
N VAL A 160 -13.59 8.54 4.14
CA VAL A 160 -14.74 9.35 3.70
C VAL A 160 -15.04 9.25 2.21
N GLY A 161 -14.45 8.28 1.53
CA GLY A 161 -14.64 8.09 0.10
C GLY A 161 -13.98 9.16 -0.75
N THR A 162 -14.42 9.26 -2.00
CA THR A 162 -13.78 10.08 -3.03
C THR A 162 -14.64 11.29 -3.42
N GLN A 163 -14.01 12.31 -3.99
CA GLN A 163 -14.74 13.43 -4.58
C GLN A 163 -15.37 12.98 -5.89
N PRO A 164 -16.68 13.22 -6.14
CA PRO A 164 -17.28 12.87 -7.42
C PRO A 164 -16.53 13.48 -8.61
N ASP A 165 -16.19 12.63 -9.59
CA ASP A 165 -15.63 13.02 -10.87
C ASP A 165 -16.73 12.88 -11.93
N MET A 166 -17.22 14.01 -12.44
CA MET A 166 -18.33 14.05 -13.39
C MET A 166 -18.00 13.36 -14.72
N GLU A 167 -16.79 13.55 -15.24
CA GLU A 167 -16.41 12.99 -16.54
C GLU A 167 -16.35 11.47 -16.47
N ARG A 168 -15.65 10.93 -15.45
CA ARG A 168 -15.55 9.49 -15.24
C ARG A 168 -16.90 8.88 -14.90
N ALA A 169 -17.73 9.54 -14.11
CA ALA A 169 -19.07 9.07 -13.78
C ALA A 169 -19.99 9.04 -15.02
N VAL A 170 -19.91 10.04 -15.91
CA VAL A 170 -20.67 10.03 -17.17
C VAL A 170 -20.22 8.89 -18.07
N ALA A 171 -18.92 8.71 -18.28
CA ALA A 171 -18.39 7.60 -19.06
C ALA A 171 -18.87 6.24 -18.51
N ARG A 172 -18.87 6.11 -17.18
CA ARG A 172 -19.35 4.93 -16.47
C ARG A 172 -20.84 4.67 -16.67
N ILE A 173 -21.66 5.73 -16.63
CA ILE A 173 -23.11 5.65 -16.90
C ILE A 173 -23.36 5.25 -18.35
N MET A 174 -22.66 5.83 -19.33
CA MET A 174 -22.87 5.49 -20.74
C MET A 174 -22.57 4.02 -21.03
N ALA A 175 -21.57 3.45 -20.36
CA ALA A 175 -21.25 2.03 -20.45
C ALA A 175 -22.38 1.09 -19.97
N LEU A 176 -23.40 1.60 -19.26
CA LEU A 176 -24.60 0.82 -18.88
C LEU A 176 -25.52 0.54 -20.07
N LYS A 177 -25.49 1.37 -21.11
CA LYS A 177 -26.41 1.31 -22.25
C LYS A 177 -26.26 0.04 -23.08
N ASP A 178 -25.06 -0.51 -23.13
CA ASP A 178 -24.74 -1.68 -23.96
C ASP A 178 -25.16 -3.02 -23.32
N GLY A 179 -26.03 -2.99 -22.29
CA GLY A 179 -26.40 -4.19 -21.53
C GLY A 179 -25.27 -4.73 -20.65
N ASN A 180 -24.12 -4.04 -20.63
CA ASN A 180 -23.06 -4.24 -19.65
C ASN A 180 -23.55 -3.73 -18.31
N THR A 181 -24.31 -4.59 -17.61
CA THR A 181 -24.43 -4.52 -16.16
C THR A 181 -23.01 -4.57 -15.62
N PRO A 182 -22.48 -3.50 -15.06
CA PRO A 182 -21.09 -3.51 -14.74
C PRO A 182 -21.00 -3.87 -13.28
N VAL A 183 -20.90 -5.19 -13.13
CA VAL A 183 -20.09 -5.92 -12.16
C VAL A 183 -19.10 -4.99 -11.42
N ALA A 184 -19.04 -5.10 -10.09
CA ALA A 184 -18.10 -4.39 -9.19
C ALA A 184 -16.73 -4.21 -9.86
N PRO A 185 -15.99 -3.09 -9.72
CA PRO A 185 -14.83 -2.84 -10.56
C PRO A 185 -13.88 -4.04 -10.51
N ALA A 186 -13.46 -4.54 -11.68
CA ALA A 186 -12.65 -5.75 -11.75
C ALA A 186 -11.41 -5.57 -10.86
N PRO A 187 -10.99 -6.60 -10.11
CA PRO A 187 -9.74 -6.51 -9.37
C PRO A 187 -8.60 -6.22 -10.36
N THR A 188 -7.59 -5.52 -9.90
CA THR A 188 -6.28 -5.50 -10.56
C THR A 188 -5.30 -6.28 -9.69
N ALA A 189 -4.23 -6.77 -10.30
CA ALA A 189 -3.10 -7.33 -9.58
C ALA A 189 -1.86 -6.51 -9.93
N ALA A 190 -1.04 -6.23 -8.93
CA ALA A 190 0.23 -5.52 -9.08
C ALA A 190 1.30 -6.28 -8.28
N ALA A 191 2.03 -7.17 -8.96
CA ALA A 191 3.04 -8.03 -8.36
C ALA A 191 4.40 -7.32 -8.17
N GLY A 192 4.59 -6.18 -8.85
CA GLY A 192 5.85 -5.43 -8.81
C GLY A 192 6.76 -5.73 -10.00
N ALA A 193 7.93 -5.10 -10.02
CA ALA A 193 8.88 -5.27 -11.10
C ALA A 193 9.77 -6.50 -10.88
N ASP A 194 10.28 -7.06 -11.97
CA ASP A 194 11.29 -8.12 -11.92
C ASP A 194 12.53 -7.70 -11.11
N TYR A 195 13.17 -8.70 -10.49
CA TYR A 195 14.33 -8.51 -9.63
C TYR A 195 15.44 -9.52 -9.96
N THR A 196 16.68 -9.18 -9.66
CA THR A 196 17.84 -10.06 -9.83
C THR A 196 18.65 -10.09 -8.54
N MET A 197 19.04 -11.29 -8.11
CA MET A 197 19.86 -11.49 -6.92
C MET A 197 20.85 -12.64 -7.05
N VAL A 198 21.82 -12.68 -6.15
CA VAL A 198 22.72 -13.83 -5.95
C VAL A 198 22.20 -14.61 -4.74
N SER A 199 22.05 -15.93 -4.86
CA SER A 199 21.69 -16.78 -3.72
C SER A 199 22.80 -16.76 -2.66
N PRO A 200 22.50 -17.02 -1.37
CA PRO A 200 23.55 -17.05 -0.36
C PRO A 200 24.41 -18.32 -0.50
N THR A 201 25.62 -18.31 0.05
CA THR A 201 26.46 -19.52 0.11
C THR A 201 25.93 -20.54 1.14
N THR A 202 25.26 -20.08 2.19
CA THR A 202 24.66 -20.89 3.25
C THR A 202 23.31 -20.32 3.70
N GLY A 203 22.42 -21.19 4.20
CA GLY A 203 21.10 -20.78 4.69
C GLY A 203 20.11 -20.42 3.56
N VAL A 204 19.34 -19.34 3.77
CA VAL A 204 18.33 -18.83 2.85
C VAL A 204 18.40 -17.30 2.80
N SER A 205 18.03 -16.71 1.67
CA SER A 205 17.72 -15.28 1.56
C SER A 205 16.23 -15.10 1.26
N THR A 206 15.69 -13.96 1.68
CA THR A 206 14.27 -13.64 1.49
C THR A 206 14.10 -12.35 0.70
N TYR A 207 13.09 -12.28 -0.17
CA TYR A 207 12.70 -11.06 -0.86
C TYR A 207 11.22 -10.74 -0.59
N PRO A 208 10.89 -9.51 -0.13
CA PRO A 208 9.52 -9.15 0.18
C PRO A 208 8.68 -9.02 -1.11
N LEU A 209 7.51 -9.64 -1.10
CA LEU A 209 6.50 -9.51 -2.14
C LEU A 209 5.36 -8.64 -1.60
N ASP A 210 4.94 -7.65 -2.38
CA ASP A 210 3.96 -6.65 -1.96
C ASP A 210 2.90 -6.42 -3.04
N GLY A 211 1.70 -6.96 -2.80
CA GLY A 211 0.53 -6.80 -3.65
C GLY A 211 -0.34 -5.59 -3.32
N SER A 212 0.04 -4.73 -2.36
CA SER A 212 -0.82 -3.66 -1.81
C SER A 212 -1.24 -2.58 -2.81
N LYS A 213 -0.55 -2.48 -3.96
CA LYS A 213 -0.92 -1.57 -5.06
C LYS A 213 -2.06 -2.10 -5.94
N SER A 214 -2.48 -3.34 -5.72
CA SER A 214 -3.64 -3.93 -6.37
C SER A 214 -4.91 -3.22 -5.95
N LEU A 215 -5.83 -3.01 -6.90
CA LEU A 215 -7.09 -2.30 -6.67
C LEU A 215 -8.26 -3.27 -6.68
N ASN A 216 -9.33 -2.91 -5.97
CA ASN A 216 -10.60 -3.64 -5.94
C ASN A 216 -10.48 -5.12 -5.50
N ALA A 217 -9.39 -5.49 -4.83
CA ALA A 217 -9.15 -6.83 -4.33
C ALA A 217 -9.80 -7.03 -2.94
N LYS A 218 -10.63 -8.06 -2.82
CA LYS A 218 -11.21 -8.58 -1.58
C LYS A 218 -10.29 -9.61 -0.91
N SER A 219 -9.56 -10.38 -1.70
CA SER A 219 -8.55 -11.35 -1.23
C SER A 219 -7.35 -11.39 -2.17
N TYR A 220 -6.25 -11.94 -1.65
CA TYR A 220 -4.94 -12.02 -2.29
C TYR A 220 -4.40 -13.43 -2.14
N ASN A 221 -3.73 -13.95 -3.16
CA ASN A 221 -2.98 -15.19 -3.12
C ASN A 221 -1.69 -15.04 -3.91
N TRP A 222 -0.55 -15.16 -3.23
CA TRP A 222 0.75 -15.29 -3.85
C TRP A 222 1.05 -16.78 -4.07
N SER A 223 1.60 -17.14 -5.23
CA SER A 223 2.03 -18.51 -5.53
C SER A 223 3.32 -18.55 -6.35
N VAL A 224 4.10 -19.63 -6.19
CA VAL A 224 5.27 -19.89 -7.03
C VAL A 224 4.81 -20.67 -8.26
N THR A 225 4.83 -20.03 -9.44
CA THR A 225 4.33 -20.62 -10.70
C THR A 225 5.43 -21.13 -11.63
N LYS A 226 6.69 -20.70 -11.39
CA LYS A 226 7.90 -21.26 -12.02
C LYS A 226 9.00 -21.39 -10.98
N GLY A 227 9.74 -22.49 -11.01
CA GLY A 227 10.85 -22.75 -10.09
C GLY A 227 10.41 -23.31 -8.73
N ALA A 228 9.18 -23.81 -8.60
CA ALA A 228 8.63 -24.33 -7.35
C ALA A 228 9.36 -25.58 -6.82
N GLU A 229 10.18 -26.25 -7.62
CA GLU A 229 11.06 -27.33 -7.18
C GLU A 229 12.22 -26.82 -6.31
N THR A 230 12.60 -25.54 -6.44
CA THR A 230 13.75 -24.94 -5.74
C THR A 230 13.32 -23.79 -4.82
N PHE A 231 12.41 -22.94 -5.28
CA PHE A 231 11.98 -21.74 -4.58
C PHE A 231 10.66 -21.96 -3.84
N SER A 232 10.44 -21.16 -2.80
CA SER A 232 9.24 -21.26 -1.94
C SER A 232 8.82 -19.89 -1.43
N LEU A 233 7.69 -19.87 -0.73
CA LEU A 233 7.15 -18.69 -0.06
C LEU A 233 7.09 -18.93 1.44
N GLU A 234 7.09 -17.86 2.22
CA GLU A 234 6.67 -17.87 3.63
C GLU A 234 5.76 -16.66 3.89
N ALA A 235 4.79 -16.83 4.78
CA ALA A 235 3.86 -15.75 5.14
C ALA A 235 4.51 -14.73 6.10
N ASN A 236 5.42 -15.20 6.95
CA ASN A 236 6.19 -14.41 7.91
C ASN A 236 7.65 -14.87 7.86
N LEU A 237 8.60 -13.97 8.16
CA LEU A 237 10.02 -14.30 8.21
C LEU A 237 10.30 -15.47 9.16
N ASN A 238 11.12 -16.43 8.71
CA ASN A 238 11.41 -17.69 9.42
C ASN A 238 10.17 -18.56 9.63
N GLY A 239 9.22 -18.48 8.71
CA GLY A 239 7.97 -19.22 8.74
C GLY A 239 8.09 -20.60 8.11
N THR A 240 6.93 -21.25 7.93
CA THR A 240 6.85 -22.49 7.18
C THR A 240 6.98 -22.21 5.69
N LEU A 241 7.83 -22.98 5.01
CA LEU A 241 7.96 -22.94 3.56
C LEU A 241 6.71 -23.53 2.91
N VAL A 242 6.06 -22.73 2.08
CA VAL A 242 4.83 -23.07 1.38
C VAL A 242 4.96 -22.74 -0.11
N LYS A 243 4.00 -23.21 -0.92
CA LYS A 243 3.93 -22.87 -2.35
C LYS A 243 2.95 -21.75 -2.66
N SER A 244 2.10 -21.39 -1.69
CA SER A 244 1.17 -20.28 -1.79
C SER A 244 0.93 -19.62 -0.43
N VAL A 245 0.60 -18.34 -0.44
CA VAL A 245 0.29 -17.52 0.74
C VAL A 245 -0.95 -16.66 0.46
N ASP A 246 -2.00 -16.83 1.27
CA ASP A 246 -3.24 -16.04 1.18
C ASP A 246 -3.14 -14.71 1.93
N SER A 247 -2.32 -13.79 1.40
CA SER A 247 -2.09 -12.48 1.98
C SER A 247 -1.64 -11.50 0.90
N ALA A 248 -1.84 -10.20 1.13
CA ALA A 248 -1.29 -9.16 0.25
C ALA A 248 0.25 -9.13 0.29
N HIS A 249 0.84 -9.61 1.39
CA HIS A 249 2.28 -9.67 1.62
C HIS A 249 2.74 -11.10 1.81
N ALA A 250 3.90 -11.43 1.24
CA ALA A 250 4.60 -12.70 1.42
C ALA A 250 6.10 -12.47 1.27
N TYR A 251 6.91 -13.49 1.57
CA TYR A 251 8.35 -13.48 1.31
C TYR A 251 8.72 -14.61 0.37
N ALA A 252 9.36 -14.28 -0.74
CA ALA A 252 10.04 -15.26 -1.59
C ALA A 252 11.27 -15.79 -0.85
N VAL A 253 11.43 -17.11 -0.77
CA VAL A 253 12.55 -17.78 -0.09
C VAL A 253 13.47 -18.42 -1.13
N ILE A 254 14.74 -18.02 -1.07
CA ILE A 254 15.80 -18.39 -2.01
C ILE A 254 16.85 -19.22 -1.25
N PRO A 255 16.91 -20.53 -1.49
CA PRO A 255 17.90 -21.39 -0.82
C PRO A 255 19.34 -21.07 -1.23
N ALA A 256 20.28 -21.41 -0.35
CA ALA A 256 21.69 -21.29 -0.67
C ALA A 256 22.11 -22.08 -1.91
N ASN A 257 23.06 -21.54 -2.65
CA ASN A 257 23.63 -22.13 -3.86
C ASN A 257 22.57 -22.52 -4.92
N SER A 258 21.42 -21.83 -4.92
CA SER A 258 20.39 -21.97 -5.95
C SER A 258 20.68 -21.04 -7.14
N GLU A 259 20.21 -21.44 -8.31
CA GLU A 259 20.20 -20.63 -9.52
C GLU A 259 18.95 -20.91 -10.33
N GLY A 260 18.60 -20.00 -11.23
CA GLY A 260 17.44 -20.12 -12.11
C GLY A 260 16.50 -18.94 -11.99
N GLU A 261 15.30 -19.10 -12.51
CA GLU A 261 14.27 -18.08 -12.47
C GLU A 261 13.07 -18.57 -11.67
N ALA A 262 12.70 -17.81 -10.65
CA ALA A 262 11.47 -17.99 -9.90
C ALA A 262 10.42 -17.00 -10.40
N VAL A 263 9.22 -17.48 -10.74
CA VAL A 263 8.08 -16.59 -11.04
C VAL A 263 7.09 -16.68 -9.88
N PHE A 264 6.81 -15.52 -9.30
CA PHE A 264 5.83 -15.35 -8.24
C PHE A 264 4.61 -14.65 -8.80
N THR A 265 3.47 -15.34 -8.80
CA THR A 265 2.21 -14.82 -9.34
C THR A 265 1.31 -14.39 -8.20
N LEU A 266 0.85 -13.14 -8.26
CA LEU A 266 -0.19 -12.60 -7.41
C LEU A 266 -1.53 -12.77 -8.10
N THR A 267 -2.46 -13.45 -7.45
CA THR A 267 -3.87 -13.49 -7.83
C THR A 267 -4.69 -12.67 -6.84
N THR A 268 -5.45 -11.70 -7.35
CA THR A 268 -6.41 -10.93 -6.56
C THR A 268 -7.83 -11.32 -6.94
N THR A 269 -8.72 -11.45 -5.96
CA THR A 269 -10.14 -11.73 -6.20
C THR A 269 -10.99 -10.55 -5.76
N GLY A 270 -11.85 -10.06 -6.65
CA GLY A 270 -12.76 -8.95 -6.38
C GLY A 270 -13.98 -9.37 -5.57
N ALA A 271 -14.75 -8.38 -5.11
CA ALA A 271 -15.98 -8.62 -4.35
C ALA A 271 -17.07 -9.36 -5.16
N ASP A 272 -16.95 -9.34 -6.48
CA ASP A 272 -17.79 -10.04 -7.46
C ASP A 272 -17.30 -11.45 -7.82
N GLY A 273 -16.21 -11.91 -7.20
CA GLY A 273 -15.58 -13.21 -7.47
C GLY A 273 -14.73 -13.26 -8.73
N ARG A 274 -14.61 -12.18 -9.51
CA ARG A 274 -13.66 -12.14 -10.63
C ARG A 274 -12.24 -12.06 -10.10
N THR A 275 -11.28 -12.52 -10.89
CA THR A 275 -9.86 -12.53 -10.52
C THR A 275 -9.01 -11.74 -11.49
N ALA A 276 -7.92 -11.16 -10.99
CA ALA A 276 -6.83 -10.64 -11.81
C ALA A 276 -5.51 -11.23 -11.36
N THR A 277 -4.56 -11.34 -12.29
CA THR A 277 -3.24 -11.90 -12.03
C THR A 277 -2.16 -11.00 -12.58
N ASP A 278 -1.09 -10.86 -11.81
CA ASP A 278 0.17 -10.25 -12.24
C ASP A 278 1.32 -11.09 -11.70
N SER A 279 2.49 -10.99 -12.31
CA SER A 279 3.65 -11.81 -11.91
C SER A 279 4.92 -11.00 -11.91
N MET A 280 5.82 -11.34 -11.00
CA MET A 280 7.18 -10.85 -11.00
C MET A 280 8.17 -12.01 -11.08
N THR A 281 9.30 -11.78 -11.75
CA THR A 281 10.37 -12.76 -11.88
C THR A 281 11.54 -12.38 -11.00
N ILE A 282 12.02 -13.32 -10.19
CA ILE A 282 13.31 -13.22 -9.50
C ILE A 282 14.31 -14.09 -10.25
N LYS A 283 15.30 -13.46 -10.88
CA LYS A 283 16.45 -14.15 -11.47
C LYS A 283 17.52 -14.36 -10.40
N VAL A 284 17.87 -15.62 -10.16
CA VAL A 284 18.83 -16.02 -9.13
C VAL A 284 20.06 -16.59 -9.80
N THR A 285 21.23 -16.07 -9.45
CA THR A 285 22.52 -16.67 -9.81
C THR A 285 23.19 -17.28 -8.58
N LYS A 286 23.99 -18.32 -8.79
CA LYS A 286 24.84 -18.88 -7.74
C LYS A 286 25.96 -17.90 -7.35
N PRO A 287 26.43 -17.93 -6.10
CA PRO A 287 27.72 -17.34 -5.74
C PRO A 287 28.81 -17.86 -6.67
N ALA A 288 29.71 -16.97 -7.10
CA ALA A 288 30.90 -17.40 -7.81
C ALA A 288 31.69 -18.39 -6.94
N VAL A 289 31.93 -19.59 -7.45
CA VAL A 289 32.86 -20.53 -6.83
C VAL A 289 34.24 -19.88 -6.91
N PRO A 290 34.95 -19.68 -5.79
CA PRO A 290 36.36 -19.26 -5.84
C PRO A 290 37.11 -20.23 -6.75
N ALA A 291 37.89 -19.73 -7.70
CA ALA A 291 38.60 -20.56 -8.67
C ALA A 291 39.31 -21.73 -7.97
N LYS A 292 39.06 -22.95 -8.45
CA LYS A 292 39.82 -24.12 -8.06
C LYS A 292 41.20 -23.96 -8.70
N ASP A 293 42.26 -23.93 -7.89
CA ASP A 293 43.63 -23.94 -8.39
C ASP A 293 43.87 -25.26 -9.13
N ASP A 294 43.83 -25.22 -10.47
CA ASP A 294 44.13 -26.35 -11.36
C ASP A 294 45.66 -26.53 -11.49
N THR A 295 46.34 -26.81 -10.38
CA THR A 295 47.74 -27.25 -10.42
C THR A 295 47.77 -28.79 -10.43
N PRO A 296 48.39 -29.43 -11.44
CA PRO A 296 48.45 -30.89 -11.55
C PRO A 296 49.11 -31.54 -10.32
N GLU A 297 48.67 -32.75 -10.02
CA GLU A 297 49.27 -33.64 -9.03
C GLU A 297 50.78 -33.76 -9.26
N LYS A 298 51.54 -33.43 -8.20
CA LYS A 298 52.96 -33.71 -7.95
C LYS A 298 53.94 -32.56 -8.25
N ASP A 299 54.21 -31.76 -7.23
CA ASP A 299 55.59 -31.43 -6.87
C ASP A 299 55.70 -31.16 -5.36
N ASP A 300 56.70 -31.78 -4.74
CA ASP A 300 56.90 -31.85 -3.29
C ASP A 300 57.49 -30.53 -2.78
N THR A 301 56.67 -29.58 -2.33
CA THR A 301 57.15 -28.48 -1.48
C THR A 301 56.01 -27.83 -0.66
N PRO A 302 56.14 -27.67 0.67
CA PRO A 302 55.04 -27.21 1.52
C PRO A 302 54.82 -25.69 1.40
N VAL A 303 53.66 -25.27 0.87
CA VAL A 303 53.28 -23.85 0.81
C VAL A 303 52.35 -23.47 1.97
N LYS A 304 52.82 -22.49 2.74
CA LYS A 304 52.18 -21.81 3.88
C LYS A 304 51.00 -20.93 3.41
N PRO A 305 49.79 -20.99 4.00
CA PRO A 305 48.64 -20.22 3.52
C PRO A 305 48.74 -18.72 3.84
N ALA A 306 48.70 -17.89 2.80
CA ALA A 306 48.72 -16.42 2.86
C ALA A 306 47.47 -15.85 3.56
N ALA A 307 47.64 -14.75 4.31
CA ALA A 307 46.54 -14.09 5.03
C ALA A 307 45.64 -13.25 4.08
N PRO A 308 44.30 -13.22 4.27
CA PRO A 308 43.38 -12.41 3.46
C PRO A 308 43.71 -10.91 3.48
N ALA A 309 43.48 -10.18 2.39
CA ALA A 309 43.76 -8.74 2.35
C ALA A 309 42.90 -7.94 3.34
N TYR A 310 43.49 -6.93 3.99
CA TYR A 310 42.76 -6.02 4.88
C TYR A 310 41.69 -5.24 4.10
N ASN A 311 40.46 -5.29 4.61
CA ASN A 311 39.31 -4.53 4.14
C ASN A 311 38.86 -3.52 5.22
N ALA A 312 38.95 -2.23 4.91
CA ALA A 312 38.56 -1.15 5.83
C ALA A 312 37.04 -1.03 6.04
N LYS A 313 36.20 -1.71 5.24
CA LYS A 313 34.73 -1.60 5.30
C LYS A 313 34.06 -2.63 6.22
N ILE A 314 34.83 -3.52 6.84
CA ILE A 314 34.31 -4.57 7.74
C ILE A 314 34.93 -4.48 9.13
N ALA A 315 34.23 -5.03 10.12
CA ALA A 315 34.77 -5.19 11.46
C ALA A 315 35.65 -6.44 11.55
N TYR A 316 36.64 -6.42 12.45
CA TYR A 316 37.44 -7.58 12.83
C TYR A 316 37.13 -7.92 14.30
N PRO A 317 36.05 -8.67 14.56
CA PRO A 317 35.55 -8.87 15.91
C PRO A 317 36.41 -9.85 16.72
N THR A 318 37.04 -10.80 16.05
CA THR A 318 37.83 -11.87 16.68
C THR A 318 39.28 -11.43 16.81
N LYS A 319 39.82 -11.42 18.03
CA LYS A 319 41.25 -11.18 18.29
C LYS A 319 42.11 -12.20 17.53
N CYS A 320 43.28 -11.78 17.06
CA CYS A 320 44.22 -12.59 16.29
C CYS A 320 43.75 -13.01 14.88
N THR A 321 42.76 -12.29 14.33
CA THR A 321 42.45 -12.35 12.91
C THR A 321 43.64 -11.84 12.10
N LYS A 322 44.16 -12.68 11.22
CA LYS A 322 45.28 -12.35 10.32
C LYS A 322 44.79 -11.67 9.06
N VAL A 323 45.45 -10.58 8.66
CA VAL A 323 45.22 -9.89 7.38
C VAL A 323 46.55 -9.55 6.69
N SER A 324 46.55 -9.39 5.37
CA SER A 324 47.67 -8.85 4.61
C SER A 324 47.41 -7.39 4.21
N TYR A 325 48.40 -6.53 4.41
CA TYR A 325 48.34 -5.11 4.03
C TYR A 325 49.75 -4.58 3.77
N ASN A 326 49.95 -3.89 2.64
CA ASN A 326 51.25 -3.39 2.17
C ASN A 326 52.37 -4.45 2.19
N GLY A 327 52.07 -5.67 1.72
CA GLY A 327 53.05 -6.77 1.63
C GLY A 327 53.43 -7.42 2.96
N LYS A 328 52.81 -7.02 4.08
CA LYS A 328 53.05 -7.54 5.42
C LYS A 328 51.81 -8.23 5.99
N ILE A 329 52.00 -9.15 6.95
CA ILE A 329 50.91 -9.80 7.68
C ILE A 329 50.72 -9.12 9.03
N TRP A 330 49.46 -8.85 9.37
CA TRP A 330 49.05 -8.16 10.57
C TRP A 330 48.00 -8.94 11.34
N PHE A 331 48.03 -8.82 12.67
CA PHE A 331 47.07 -9.42 13.59
C PHE A 331 46.40 -8.34 14.42
N ASN A 332 45.07 -8.36 14.48
CA ASN A 332 44.35 -7.48 15.41
C ASN A 332 44.54 -7.96 16.85
N GLN A 333 44.86 -7.05 17.75
CA GLN A 333 45.09 -7.35 19.16
C GLN A 333 43.79 -7.31 19.98
N TRP A 334 42.73 -6.71 19.43
CA TRP A 334 41.37 -6.62 19.97
C TRP A 334 40.38 -6.35 18.83
N TYR A 335 39.09 -6.22 19.17
CA TYR A 335 38.02 -5.88 18.22
C TYR A 335 38.33 -4.59 17.44
N VAL A 336 38.21 -4.60 16.12
CA VAL A 336 38.41 -3.41 15.27
C VAL A 336 37.11 -3.08 14.52
N ASN A 337 36.58 -1.87 14.70
CA ASN A 337 35.44 -1.38 13.92
C ASN A 337 35.84 -1.09 12.46
N PRO A 338 34.89 -1.09 11.51
CA PRO A 338 35.15 -0.65 10.14
C PRO A 338 35.80 0.73 10.12
N GLY A 339 36.92 0.86 9.42
CA GLY A 339 37.65 2.11 9.22
C GLY A 339 38.36 2.66 10.46
N GLN A 340 38.33 1.96 11.60
CA GLN A 340 38.88 2.47 12.86
C GLN A 340 40.40 2.68 12.82
N GLU A 341 41.14 1.72 12.25
CA GLU A 341 42.60 1.82 12.14
C GLU A 341 43.11 0.94 11.00
N THR A 342 43.99 1.51 10.17
CA THR A 342 44.68 0.81 9.09
C THR A 342 45.93 0.10 9.62
N PRO A 343 46.24 -1.14 9.21
CA PRO A 343 47.43 -1.82 9.67
C PRO A 343 48.72 -1.02 9.41
N GLY A 344 49.49 -0.77 10.48
CA GLY A 344 50.76 -0.03 10.44
C GLY A 344 50.67 1.46 10.80
N THR A 345 49.48 2.04 11.02
CA THR A 345 49.35 3.47 11.34
C THR A 345 49.35 3.79 12.85
N GLY A 346 48.94 2.86 13.73
CA GLY A 346 48.77 3.13 15.16
C GLY A 346 50.02 2.93 16.05
N GLY A 347 51.18 2.57 15.47
CA GLY A 347 52.41 2.32 16.23
C GLY A 347 52.27 1.22 17.30
N GLN A 348 53.03 1.33 18.40
CA GLN A 348 53.05 0.32 19.48
C GLN A 348 51.75 0.21 20.29
N TRP A 349 50.83 1.18 20.14
CA TRP A 349 49.54 1.24 20.84
C TRP A 349 48.34 0.97 19.91
N GLY A 350 48.58 0.81 18.60
CA GLY A 350 47.54 0.54 17.61
C GLY A 350 46.90 -0.83 17.76
N ALA A 351 45.80 -1.08 17.04
CA ALA A 351 45.09 -2.34 17.04
C ALA A 351 45.83 -3.45 16.27
N TRP A 352 46.71 -3.11 15.33
CA TRP A 352 47.37 -4.08 14.45
C TRP A 352 48.84 -4.33 14.81
N ARG A 353 49.27 -5.59 14.83
CA ARG A 353 50.68 -5.98 15.03
C ARG A 353 51.19 -6.82 13.87
N GLU A 354 52.36 -6.46 13.37
CA GLU A 354 53.02 -7.20 12.31
C GLU A 354 53.41 -8.61 12.81
N GLN A 355 53.34 -9.60 11.93
CA GLN A 355 53.77 -10.96 12.21
C GLN A 355 55.24 -10.96 12.66
N GLY A 356 55.53 -11.54 13.83
CA GLY A 356 56.88 -11.60 14.39
C GLY A 356 57.32 -10.39 15.22
N SER A 357 56.48 -9.36 15.39
CA SER A 357 56.77 -8.25 16.32
C SER A 357 56.72 -8.71 17.77
N SER A 358 57.66 -8.24 18.61
CA SER A 358 57.71 -8.50 20.06
C SER A 358 56.47 -8.01 20.82
N SER A 359 55.71 -7.09 20.23
CA SER A 359 54.47 -6.53 20.78
C SER A 359 53.20 -7.23 20.28
N ASN A 360 53.33 -8.31 19.51
CA ASN A 360 52.21 -9.12 19.04
C ASN A 360 51.85 -10.22 20.05
N SER A 361 50.66 -10.12 20.65
CA SER A 361 50.15 -11.13 21.59
C SER A 361 49.54 -12.37 20.92
N CYS A 362 49.45 -12.37 19.58
CA CYS A 362 48.94 -13.47 18.77
C CYS A 362 50.11 -14.26 18.20
N LYS A 363 50.29 -15.50 18.69
CA LYS A 363 51.37 -16.41 18.24
C LYS A 363 51.06 -17.01 16.87
#